data_AF-A0AAN4R1S9-F1
#
_entry.id   AF-A0AAN4R1S9-F1
#
_cell.length_a   1.000
_cell.length_b   1.000
_cell.length_c   1.000
_cell.angle_alpha   90.00
_cell.angle_beta   90.00
_cell.angle_gamma   90.00
#
_symmetry.space_group_name_H-M   'P 1'
#
loop_
_entity.id
_entity.type
_entity.pdbx_description
1 polymer ?
#
loop_
_entity_poly.entity_id
_entity_poly.type
_entity_poly.pdbx_seq_one_letter_code
_entity_poly.pdbx_strand_id
1 'polypeptide(L)'
;MKNFLNLYKKRSSKFRVSPNENKIIIVVDNDSGGKDTICAINSLYKKNIQISDPTIIHKITEKLTLVKTPHVGIKKETTIEDLLPDDVKSVTINGKTFSAEKILDETKNFGKIKLASYVHDNASVIDFTAFNDFLSELDSGFTT
;
A
#
# COMPACT_ATOMS: atom_id res chain seq x y z
N MET A 1 5.67 1.94 12.54
CA MET A 1 4.22 2.23 12.40
C MET A 1 3.45 2.35 13.73
N LYS A 2 3.42 1.32 14.60
CA LYS A 2 2.63 1.33 15.86
C LYS A 2 2.80 2.57 16.75
N ASN A 3 4.03 3.05 16.91
CA ASN A 3 4.32 4.27 17.68
C ASN A 3 3.66 5.52 17.06
N PHE A 4 3.77 5.68 15.73
CA PHE A 4 3.10 6.75 15.00
C PHE A 4 1.59 6.73 15.24
N LEU A 5 0.93 5.59 15.05
CA LEU A 5 -0.52 5.47 15.26
C LEU A 5 -0.95 5.82 16.69
N ASN A 6 -0.20 5.36 17.69
CA ASN A 6 -0.46 5.66 19.10
C ASN A 6 -0.28 7.16 19.41
N LEU A 7 0.82 7.76 18.94
CA LEU A 7 1.08 9.19 19.12
C LEU A 7 0.04 10.03 18.38
N TYR A 8 -0.31 9.65 17.16
CA TYR A 8 -1.34 10.31 16.36
C TYR A 8 -2.67 10.27 17.09
N LYS A 9 -3.13 9.11 17.55
CA LYS A 9 -4.38 8.99 18.33
C LYS A 9 -4.38 9.90 19.58
N LYS A 10 -3.26 9.92 20.32
CA LYS A 10 -3.13 10.70 21.56
C LYS A 10 -3.03 12.21 21.33
N ARG A 11 -2.46 12.64 20.21
CA ARG A 11 -2.18 14.05 19.92
C ARG A 11 -3.26 14.68 19.05
N SER A 12 -3.75 13.98 18.02
CA SER A 12 -4.77 14.48 17.07
C SER A 12 -6.03 14.97 17.77
N SER A 13 -6.47 14.30 18.85
CA SER A 13 -7.65 14.69 19.63
C SER A 13 -7.54 16.07 20.30
N LYS A 14 -6.31 16.59 20.46
CA LYS A 14 -6.07 17.90 21.06
C LYS A 14 -6.20 19.04 20.05
N PHE A 15 -6.18 18.73 18.75
CA PHE A 15 -6.25 19.74 17.70
C PHE A 15 -7.68 19.88 17.18
N ARG A 16 -8.25 21.08 17.33
CA ARG A 16 -9.49 21.48 16.66
C ARG A 16 -9.13 22.04 15.29
N VAL A 17 -9.16 21.18 14.30
CA VAL A 17 -8.90 21.50 12.88
C VAL A 17 -10.09 21.00 12.08
N SER A 18 -10.47 21.70 11.01
CA SER A 18 -11.55 21.28 10.13
C SER A 18 -11.35 19.82 9.68
N PRO A 19 -12.39 18.97 9.61
CA PRO A 19 -12.28 17.59 9.15
C PRO A 19 -11.62 17.45 7.77
N ASN A 20 -11.75 18.48 6.92
CA ASN A 20 -11.23 18.48 5.55
C ASN A 20 -9.78 18.98 5.43
N GLU A 21 -9.17 19.45 6.53
CA GLU A 21 -7.79 19.90 6.54
C GLU A 21 -6.90 18.81 7.17
N ASN A 22 -5.85 18.39 6.44
CA ASN A 22 -4.83 17.45 6.90
C ASN A 22 -5.30 15.99 7.07
N LYS A 23 -5.98 15.44 6.05
CA LYS A 23 -6.28 13.99 5.96
C LYS A 23 -4.99 13.19 5.80
N ILE A 24 -4.86 12.10 6.56
CA ILE A 24 -3.74 11.16 6.48
C ILE A 24 -4.24 9.86 5.89
N ILE A 25 -3.57 9.41 4.85
CA ILE A 25 -3.75 8.10 4.24
C ILE A 25 -2.55 7.24 4.60
N ILE A 26 -2.82 6.04 5.11
CA ILE A 26 -1.83 4.99 5.27
C ILE A 26 -2.11 3.95 4.19
N VAL A 27 -1.19 3.79 3.25
CA VAL A 27 -1.23 2.70 2.26
C VAL A 27 -0.43 1.51 2.80
N VAL A 28 -0.98 0.31 2.69
CA VAL A 28 -0.31 -0.94 3.07
C VAL A 28 -0.51 -2.01 2.00
N ASP A 29 0.49 -2.87 1.84
CA ASP A 29 0.31 -4.14 1.11
C ASP A 29 -0.78 -4.97 1.82
N ASN A 30 -1.65 -5.62 1.04
CA ASN A 30 -2.71 -6.49 1.55
C ASN A 30 -2.17 -7.90 1.80
N ASP A 31 -1.10 -8.01 2.57
CA ASP A 31 -0.42 -9.27 2.84
C ASP A 31 0.23 -9.25 4.25
N SER A 32 1.19 -10.16 4.47
CA SER A 32 1.98 -10.19 5.70
C SER A 32 2.78 -8.90 5.97
N GLY A 33 3.18 -8.15 4.94
CA GLY A 33 3.88 -6.87 5.04
C GLY A 33 3.02 -5.75 5.62
N GLY A 34 1.71 -5.74 5.34
CA GLY A 34 0.76 -4.77 5.92
C GLY A 34 0.17 -5.19 7.27
N LYS A 35 0.27 -6.48 7.64
CA LYS A 35 -0.42 -7.09 8.78
C LYS A 35 -0.19 -6.37 10.11
N ASP A 36 1.05 -5.99 10.42
CA ASP A 36 1.36 -5.31 11.69
C ASP A 36 0.65 -3.95 11.82
N THR A 37 0.52 -3.22 10.72
CA THR A 37 -0.20 -1.94 10.66
C THR A 37 -1.69 -2.15 10.86
N ILE A 38 -2.27 -3.15 10.17
CA ILE A 38 -3.67 -3.54 10.30
C ILE A 38 -3.99 -3.94 11.75
N CYS A 39 -3.16 -4.79 12.36
CA CYS A 39 -3.30 -5.21 13.75
C CYS A 39 -3.23 -4.03 14.72
N ALA A 40 -2.29 -3.09 14.50
CA ALA A 40 -2.18 -1.89 15.32
C ALA A 40 -3.44 -1.01 15.22
N ILE A 41 -3.99 -0.84 14.02
CA ILE A 41 -5.24 -0.09 13.79
C ILE A 41 -6.42 -0.76 14.48
N ASN A 42 -6.62 -2.07 14.26
CA ASN A 42 -7.71 -2.83 14.88
C ASN A 42 -7.67 -2.72 16.42
N SER A 43 -6.48 -2.86 17.01
CA SER A 43 -6.29 -2.76 18.46
C SER A 43 -6.57 -1.35 19.00
N LEU A 44 -5.98 -0.32 18.37
CA LEU A 44 -6.05 1.06 18.85
C LEU A 44 -7.42 1.70 18.58
N TYR A 45 -8.05 1.44 17.44
CA TYR A 45 -9.27 2.10 16.99
C TYR A 45 -10.51 1.19 17.02
N LYS A 46 -10.39 -0.03 17.56
CA LYS A 46 -11.50 -0.99 17.70
C LYS A 46 -12.18 -1.32 16.36
N LYS A 47 -11.37 -1.49 15.32
CA LYS A 47 -11.80 -1.90 13.97
C LYS A 47 -11.60 -3.42 13.81
N ASN A 48 -12.21 -4.01 12.77
CA ASN A 48 -12.09 -5.42 12.41
C ASN A 48 -11.70 -5.57 10.93
N ILE A 49 -10.57 -5.00 10.55
CA ILE A 49 -10.04 -5.04 9.18
C ILE A 49 -9.30 -6.36 8.99
N GLN A 50 -9.58 -7.06 7.89
CA GLN A 50 -8.97 -8.35 7.57
C GLN A 50 -8.28 -8.31 6.20
N ILE A 51 -7.23 -9.12 6.01
CA ILE A 51 -6.54 -9.24 4.71
C ILE A 51 -7.47 -9.87 3.65
N SER A 52 -8.28 -10.84 4.08
CA SER A 52 -9.27 -11.52 3.23
C SER A 52 -10.46 -10.66 2.81
N ASP A 53 -10.68 -9.51 3.45
CA ASP A 53 -11.72 -8.55 3.09
C ASP A 53 -11.29 -7.80 1.81
N PRO A 54 -12.09 -7.82 0.72
CA PRO A 54 -11.75 -7.10 -0.52
C PRO A 54 -11.87 -5.59 -0.38
N THR A 55 -12.48 -5.08 0.69
CA THR A 55 -12.59 -3.65 0.95
C THR A 55 -11.20 -3.00 0.99
N ILE A 56 -10.97 -2.06 0.08
CA ILE A 56 -9.69 -1.37 -0.10
C ILE A 56 -9.55 -0.25 0.94
N ILE A 57 -10.59 0.60 1.06
CA ILE A 57 -10.61 1.77 1.93
C ILE A 57 -11.27 1.46 3.27
N HIS A 58 -10.57 1.80 4.34
CA HIS A 58 -11.07 1.71 5.70
C HIS A 58 -10.97 3.08 6.36
N LYS A 59 -12.10 3.78 6.49
CA LYS A 59 -12.18 5.01 7.29
C LYS A 59 -11.96 4.67 8.77
N ILE A 60 -10.83 5.09 9.33
CA ILE A 60 -10.47 4.80 10.72
C ILE A 60 -11.05 5.89 11.62
N THR A 61 -10.84 7.15 11.25
CA THR A 61 -11.45 8.35 11.81
C THR A 61 -11.73 9.34 10.67
N GLU A 62 -12.37 10.48 10.95
CA GLU A 62 -12.57 11.57 9.97
C GLU A 62 -11.27 12.06 9.30
N LYS A 63 -10.10 11.84 9.93
CA LYS A 63 -8.79 12.34 9.46
C LYS A 63 -7.80 11.25 9.10
N LEU A 64 -8.14 9.98 9.35
CA LEU A 64 -7.24 8.86 9.15
C LEU A 64 -7.94 7.76 8.37
N THR A 65 -7.38 7.45 7.20
CA THR A 65 -7.85 6.39 6.32
C THR A 65 -6.73 5.38 6.13
N LEU A 66 -7.07 4.09 6.22
CA LEU A 66 -6.20 3.01 5.79
C LEU A 66 -6.65 2.54 4.42
N VAL A 67 -5.69 2.33 3.52
CA VAL A 67 -5.95 1.80 2.18
C VAL A 67 -5.04 0.59 1.98
N LYS A 68 -5.63 -0.54 1.60
CA LYS A 68 -4.90 -1.77 1.28
C LYS A 68 -4.71 -1.87 -0.22
N THR A 69 -3.66 -2.55 -0.71
CA THR A 69 -3.62 -2.91 -2.13
C THR A 69 -4.84 -3.78 -2.50
N PRO A 70 -5.42 -3.61 -3.69
CA PRO A 70 -6.63 -4.35 -4.07
C PRO A 70 -6.32 -5.84 -4.27
N HIS A 71 -7.34 -6.69 -4.19
CA HIS A 71 -7.21 -8.08 -4.65
C HIS A 71 -6.97 -8.10 -6.16
N VAL A 72 -6.18 -9.05 -6.64
CA VAL A 72 -5.86 -9.20 -8.07
C VAL A 72 -6.35 -10.57 -8.53
N GLY A 73 -7.46 -10.59 -9.27
CA GLY A 73 -8.14 -11.84 -9.64
C GLY A 73 -8.55 -12.66 -8.42
N ILE A 74 -8.06 -13.90 -8.32
CA ILE A 74 -8.30 -14.78 -7.16
C ILE A 74 -7.31 -14.55 -6.01
N LYS A 75 -6.25 -13.74 -6.24
CA LYS A 75 -5.19 -13.50 -5.26
C LYS A 75 -5.68 -12.49 -4.23
N LYS A 76 -5.90 -12.98 -3.01
CA LYS A 76 -6.33 -12.16 -1.87
C LYS A 76 -5.18 -11.46 -1.17
N GLU A 77 -4.02 -12.11 -1.08
CA GLU A 77 -2.81 -11.49 -0.52
C GLU A 77 -2.04 -10.79 -1.63
N THR A 78 -2.02 -9.46 -1.61
CA THR A 78 -1.44 -8.67 -2.70
C THR A 78 -0.45 -7.64 -2.20
N THR A 79 0.50 -7.28 -3.06
CA THR A 79 1.42 -6.16 -2.86
C THR A 79 1.22 -5.13 -3.96
N ILE A 80 1.83 -3.95 -3.81
CA ILE A 80 1.75 -2.92 -4.85
C ILE A 80 2.38 -3.38 -6.18
N GLU A 81 3.36 -4.28 -6.12
CA GLU A 81 4.00 -4.83 -7.31
C GLU A 81 3.06 -5.74 -8.11
N ASP A 82 2.03 -6.34 -7.48
CA ASP A 82 1.03 -7.14 -8.21
C ASP A 82 0.21 -6.32 -9.21
N LEU A 83 0.17 -4.99 -9.04
CA LEU A 83 -0.47 -4.08 -9.98
C LEU A 83 0.42 -3.73 -11.17
N LEU A 84 1.70 -4.09 -11.13
CA LEU A 84 2.60 -3.89 -12.26
C LEU A 84 2.37 -4.98 -13.32
N PRO A 85 2.47 -4.62 -14.60
CA PRO A 85 2.48 -5.58 -15.70
C PRO A 85 3.52 -6.69 -15.55
N ASP A 86 3.23 -7.87 -16.11
CA ASP A 86 4.10 -9.05 -16.00
C ASP A 86 5.44 -8.87 -16.73
N ASP A 87 5.48 -8.11 -17.81
CA ASP A 87 6.72 -7.76 -18.53
C ASP A 87 7.66 -6.88 -17.67
N VAL A 88 7.10 -5.96 -16.88
CA VAL A 88 7.84 -5.15 -15.90
C VAL A 88 8.38 -6.04 -14.77
N LYS A 89 7.58 -6.97 -14.24
CA LYS A 89 8.02 -7.90 -13.18
C LYS A 89 9.04 -8.93 -13.66
N SER A 90 9.07 -9.24 -14.96
CA SER A 90 9.98 -10.23 -15.56
C SER A 90 11.22 -9.60 -16.21
N VAL A 91 11.38 -8.28 -16.09
CA VAL A 91 12.53 -7.57 -16.67
C VAL A 91 13.86 -8.10 -16.13
N THR A 92 14.84 -8.20 -17.04
CA THR A 92 16.22 -8.54 -16.71
C THR A 92 17.09 -7.28 -16.76
N ILE A 93 17.80 -7.00 -15.67
CA ILE A 93 18.71 -5.85 -15.56
C ILE A 93 20.09 -6.38 -15.20
N ASN A 94 21.08 -6.14 -16.05
CA ASN A 94 22.46 -6.62 -15.89
C ASN A 94 22.54 -8.13 -15.61
N GLY A 95 21.71 -8.93 -16.30
CA GLY A 95 21.64 -10.38 -16.15
C GLY A 95 20.92 -10.86 -14.88
N LYS A 96 20.32 -9.98 -14.09
CA LYS A 96 19.56 -10.32 -12.88
C LYS A 96 18.06 -10.14 -13.09
N THR A 97 17.26 -10.98 -12.44
CA THR A 97 15.79 -10.92 -12.45
C THR A 97 15.23 -10.25 -11.19
N PHE A 98 13.99 -9.77 -11.24
CA PHE A 98 13.32 -9.25 -10.04
C PHE A 98 13.02 -10.38 -9.04
N SER A 99 13.18 -10.11 -7.76
CA SER A 99 12.62 -10.92 -6.67
C SER A 99 12.00 -10.03 -5.59
N ALA A 100 10.80 -10.41 -5.15
CA ALA A 100 10.07 -9.76 -4.07
C ALA A 100 10.46 -10.30 -2.68
N GLU A 101 11.34 -11.31 -2.63
CA GLU A 101 11.75 -11.97 -1.40
C GLU A 101 12.53 -11.02 -0.47
N LYS A 102 12.37 -11.24 0.83
CA LYS A 102 13.09 -10.46 1.84
C LYS A 102 14.60 -10.71 1.81
N ILE A 103 15.01 -11.94 1.48
CA ILE A 103 16.41 -12.35 1.37
C ILE A 103 16.69 -12.59 -0.11
N LEU A 104 17.57 -11.77 -0.68
CA LEU A 104 17.91 -11.83 -2.11
C LEU A 104 19.20 -12.64 -2.32
N ASP A 105 19.18 -13.51 -3.32
CA ASP A 105 20.42 -13.96 -3.96
C ASP A 105 20.90 -12.83 -4.88
N GLU A 106 21.75 -11.95 -4.35
CA GLU A 106 22.24 -10.77 -5.07
C GLU A 106 23.03 -11.13 -6.33
N THR A 107 23.47 -12.38 -6.52
CA THR A 107 24.15 -12.79 -7.76
C THR A 107 23.16 -12.98 -8.91
N LYS A 108 21.90 -13.33 -8.59
CA LYS A 108 20.86 -13.66 -9.58
C LYS A 108 19.72 -12.65 -9.62
N ASN A 109 19.48 -11.93 -8.54
CA ASN A 109 18.27 -11.13 -8.37
C ASN A 109 18.55 -9.68 -8.00
N PHE A 110 17.64 -8.79 -8.38
CA PHE A 110 17.52 -7.44 -7.84
C PHE A 110 16.20 -7.29 -7.08
N GLY A 111 16.19 -6.40 -6.08
CA GLY A 111 15.03 -6.16 -5.22
C GLY A 111 14.16 -4.97 -5.65
N LYS A 112 13.18 -4.68 -4.79
CA LYS A 112 12.15 -3.63 -5.00
C LYS A 112 12.72 -2.24 -5.34
N ILE A 113 13.85 -1.85 -4.76
CA ILE A 113 14.47 -0.53 -5.04
C ILE A 113 14.84 -0.42 -6.52
N LYS A 114 15.46 -1.47 -7.09
CA LYS A 114 15.87 -1.45 -8.49
C LYS A 114 14.69 -1.57 -9.44
N LEU A 115 13.67 -2.34 -9.06
CA LEU A 115 12.40 -2.40 -9.79
C LEU A 115 11.74 -1.01 -9.84
N ALA A 116 11.65 -0.31 -8.70
CA ALA A 116 11.05 1.02 -8.64
C ALA A 116 11.80 2.05 -9.48
N SER A 117 13.15 2.02 -9.51
CA SER A 117 13.93 2.85 -10.42
C SER A 117 13.61 2.54 -11.89
N TYR A 118 13.53 1.26 -12.26
CA TYR A 118 13.15 0.86 -13.62
C TYR A 118 11.75 1.36 -13.99
N VAL A 119 10.77 1.21 -13.10
CA VAL A 119 9.40 1.72 -13.30
C VAL A 119 9.40 3.24 -13.49
N HIS A 120 10.16 3.99 -12.68
CA HIS A 120 10.29 5.43 -12.82
C HIS A 120 10.86 5.84 -14.18
N ASP A 121 11.97 5.21 -14.57
CA ASP A 121 12.66 5.54 -15.82
C ASP A 121 11.83 5.19 -17.08
N ASN A 122 10.88 4.25 -16.96
CA ASN A 122 10.05 3.76 -18.07
C ASN A 122 8.56 4.11 -17.89
N ALA A 123 8.22 5.04 -16.99
CA ALA A 123 6.84 5.34 -16.64
C ALA A 123 5.97 5.81 -17.83
N SER A 124 6.58 6.34 -18.90
CA SER A 124 5.85 6.78 -20.11
C SER A 124 5.37 5.63 -21.00
N VAL A 125 5.90 4.43 -20.84
CA VAL A 125 5.58 3.26 -21.69
C VAL A 125 4.95 2.10 -20.91
N ILE A 126 5.03 2.11 -19.59
CA ILE A 126 4.39 1.10 -18.73
C ILE A 126 2.88 1.35 -18.66
N ASP A 127 2.10 0.29 -18.83
CA ASP A 127 0.65 0.33 -18.61
C ASP A 127 0.33 0.31 -17.11
N PHE A 128 -0.23 1.41 -16.59
CA PHE A 128 -0.67 1.53 -15.20
C PHE A 128 -2.18 1.35 -15.01
N THR A 129 -2.90 0.82 -16.01
CA THR A 129 -4.38 0.69 -15.95
C THR A 129 -4.85 -0.08 -14.71
N ALA A 130 -4.11 -1.08 -14.25
CA ALA A 130 -4.42 -1.85 -13.04
C ALA A 130 -4.37 -1.00 -11.73
N PHE A 131 -3.79 0.19 -11.77
CA PHE A 131 -3.80 1.14 -10.65
C PHE A 131 -5.05 2.03 -10.63
N ASN A 132 -5.84 2.09 -11.71
CA ASN A 132 -6.95 3.04 -11.81
C ASN A 132 -7.98 2.87 -10.69
N ASP A 133 -8.38 1.63 -10.39
CA ASP A 133 -9.34 1.35 -9.30
C ASP A 133 -8.76 1.76 -7.95
N PHE A 134 -7.48 1.46 -7.72
CA PHE A 134 -6.78 1.81 -6.50
C PHE A 134 -6.64 3.34 -6.32
N LEU A 135 -6.31 4.08 -7.38
CA LEU A 135 -6.19 5.53 -7.38
C LEU A 135 -7.54 6.23 -7.26
N SER A 136 -8.57 5.72 -7.95
CA SER A 136 -9.94 6.24 -7.85
C SER A 136 -10.48 6.13 -6.42
N GLU A 137 -10.16 5.03 -5.75
CA GLU A 137 -10.49 4.84 -4.35
C GLU A 137 -9.68 5.78 -3.43
N LEU A 138 -8.40 6.00 -3.71
CA LEU A 138 -7.63 6.99 -2.97
C LEU A 138 -8.25 8.40 -3.07
N ASP A 139 -8.70 8.80 -4.26
CA ASP A 139 -9.37 10.08 -4.50
C ASP A 139 -10.72 10.19 -3.78
N SER A 140 -11.50 9.10 -3.73
CA SER A 140 -12.78 9.06 -3.01
C SER A 140 -12.61 9.30 -1.50
N GLY A 141 -11.48 8.84 -0.93
CA GLY A 141 -11.10 9.12 0.45
C GLY A 141 -10.89 10.61 0.77
N PHE A 142 -10.59 11.43 -0.24
CA PHE A 142 -10.39 12.87 -0.08
C PHE A 142 -11.68 13.70 -0.24
N THR A 143 -12.64 13.23 -1.06
CA THR A 143 -13.80 14.04 -1.48
C THR A 143 -15.04 13.96 -0.58
N THR A 144 -15.14 12.97 0.31
CA THR A 144 -16.19 12.91 1.35
C THR A 144 -15.75 13.52 2.67
#